data_AF-A0A1G6HDY9-F1
#
_entry.id   AF-A0A1G6HDY9-F1
#
_cell.length_a   1.000
_cell.length_b   1.000
_cell.length_c   1.000
_cell.angle_alpha   90.00
_cell.angle_beta   90.00
_cell.angle_gamma   90.00
#
_symmetry.space_group_name_H-M   'P 1'
#
loop_
_entity.id
_entity.type
_entity.pdbx_description
1 polymer ?
#
loop_
_entity_poly.entity_id
_entity_poly.type
_entity_poly.pdbx_seq_one_letter_code
_entity_poly.pdbx_strand_id
1 'polypeptide(L)'
;MSAGFDSDTPELEGWRHTYSGKVRDLYEPDLAHYGGVHPLGDVVLVVASDRVSAFDHVLSPGIPDKGTILTQLSLWWFDQFSDIVDNHVVSTEISTMVGDGLVPVEVAGRSMICRRLEMFPVECVARGYLTGSGLLEYRESQSVCGVPLPAGLVDGSRLPEPIFTPATKAEVGEHDENVSFEVVAAKIGEAAATRLRSLTLSVYARAEEIARSRGVILADTKFEFGTDPVTGEIVLGDEVLTPDSSRFWALDGWAPGRSQPSFDKQPIRDWLASPASGWDRTGNDAPPELSDAVVQATRARYLDAYERLTGESLF
;
A
#
# COMPACT_ATOMS: atom_id res chain seq x y z
N MET A 1 -7.65 19.38 5.90
CA MET A 1 -6.30 18.95 5.51
C MET A 1 -5.65 18.35 6.75
N SER A 2 -5.37 17.05 6.70
CA SER A 2 -4.63 16.32 7.74
C SER A 2 -3.24 16.92 7.92
N ALA A 3 -2.77 17.13 9.15
CA ALA A 3 -1.36 17.41 9.38
C ALA A 3 -0.54 16.19 8.92
N GLY A 4 0.35 16.37 7.95
CA GLY A 4 1.24 15.30 7.47
C GLY A 4 2.33 14.97 8.49
N PHE A 5 3.15 13.96 8.20
CA PHE A 5 4.36 13.68 8.96
C PHE A 5 5.42 14.76 8.69
N ASP A 6 6.14 15.19 9.73
CA ASP A 6 7.32 16.02 9.55
C ASP A 6 8.46 15.14 9.01
N SER A 7 8.91 15.41 7.79
CA SER A 7 9.91 14.60 7.10
C SER A 7 10.76 15.46 6.19
N ASP A 8 12.08 15.22 6.15
CA ASP A 8 12.94 15.78 5.13
C ASP A 8 12.47 15.29 3.76
N THR A 9 11.82 16.19 3.02
CA THR A 9 11.33 15.94 1.66
C THR A 9 12.21 16.69 0.67
N PRO A 10 12.53 16.09 -0.49
CA PRO A 10 13.32 16.79 -1.49
C PRO A 10 12.55 18.00 -2.02
N GLU A 11 13.25 19.12 -2.16
CA GLU A 11 12.78 20.24 -2.97
C GLU A 11 12.90 19.84 -4.45
N LEU A 12 11.80 19.91 -5.18
CA LEU A 12 11.71 19.45 -6.56
C LEU A 12 11.29 20.62 -7.45
N GLU A 13 12.10 20.96 -8.45
CA GLU A 13 11.79 22.07 -9.35
C GLU A 13 10.45 21.83 -10.07
N GLY A 14 9.59 22.86 -10.09
CA GLY A 14 8.26 22.77 -10.67
C GLY A 14 7.23 22.01 -9.82
N TRP A 15 7.58 21.53 -8.63
CA TRP A 15 6.68 20.77 -7.76
C TRP A 15 6.69 21.32 -6.34
N ARG A 16 5.49 21.59 -5.81
CA ARG A 16 5.28 22.03 -4.43
C ARG A 16 4.88 20.83 -3.57
N HIS A 17 5.65 20.54 -2.53
CA HIS A 17 5.27 19.56 -1.52
C HIS A 17 3.97 19.98 -0.82
N THR A 18 3.06 19.04 -0.60
CA THR A 18 1.75 19.33 0.01
C THR A 18 1.40 18.42 1.18
N TYR A 19 1.86 17.18 1.17
CA TYR A 19 1.54 16.21 2.19
C TYR A 19 2.60 15.12 2.28
N SER A 20 3.00 14.78 3.49
CA SER A 20 3.80 13.59 3.79
C SER A 20 2.93 12.59 4.55
N GLY A 21 2.72 11.42 3.94
CA GLY A 21 2.18 10.24 4.61
C GLY A 21 3.29 9.43 5.28
N LYS A 22 2.90 8.28 5.86
CA LYS A 22 3.84 7.37 6.55
C LYS A 22 5.05 7.00 5.68
N VAL A 23 4.83 6.78 4.38
CA VAL A 23 5.88 6.28 3.46
C VAL A 23 5.94 7.01 2.11
N ARG A 24 5.05 7.96 1.85
CA ARG A 24 4.93 8.64 0.55
C ARG A 24 4.73 10.13 0.74
N ASP A 25 5.25 10.89 -0.19
CA ASP A 25 5.15 12.34 -0.26
C ASP A 25 4.36 12.72 -1.50
N LEU A 26 3.41 13.64 -1.35
CA LEU A 26 2.54 14.13 -2.41
C LEU A 26 2.93 15.57 -2.76
N TYR A 27 3.14 15.79 -4.04
CA TYR A 27 3.48 17.09 -4.59
C TYR A 27 2.42 17.52 -5.59
N GLU A 28 2.11 18.81 -5.58
CA GLU A 28 1.29 19.46 -6.58
C GLU A 28 2.17 20.25 -7.54
N PRO A 29 1.79 20.37 -8.82
CA PRO A 29 2.55 21.18 -9.75
C PRO A 29 2.55 22.65 -9.30
N ASP A 30 3.72 23.28 -9.34
CA ASP A 30 3.81 24.73 -9.24
C ASP A 30 3.34 25.34 -10.57
N LEU A 31 2.05 25.66 -10.66
CA LEU A 31 1.46 26.18 -11.89
C LEU A 31 2.10 27.49 -12.35
N ALA A 32 2.70 28.28 -11.45
CA ALA A 32 3.43 29.49 -11.86
C ALA A 32 4.69 29.14 -12.67
N HIS A 33 5.38 28.06 -12.30
CA HIS A 33 6.52 27.52 -13.04
C HIS A 33 6.12 27.08 -14.46
N TYR A 34 4.95 26.47 -14.62
CA TYR A 34 4.46 25.98 -15.92
C TYR A 34 3.61 26.99 -16.73
N GLY A 35 3.55 28.25 -16.31
CA GLY A 35 2.78 29.28 -17.05
C GLY A 35 1.26 29.14 -16.94
N GLY A 36 0.76 28.49 -15.90
CA GLY A 36 -0.65 28.43 -15.51
C GLY A 36 -1.30 27.05 -15.60
N VAL A 37 -0.73 26.13 -16.37
CA VAL A 37 -1.23 24.75 -16.52
C VAL A 37 -0.07 23.79 -16.65
N HIS A 38 -0.14 22.64 -16.00
CA HIS A 38 0.88 21.61 -16.16
C HIS A 38 0.77 20.94 -17.54
N PRO A 39 1.88 20.64 -18.25
CA PRO A 39 1.85 20.07 -19.61
C PRO A 39 1.04 18.77 -19.74
N LEU A 40 0.96 17.99 -18.66
CA LEU A 40 0.22 16.73 -18.59
C LEU A 40 -1.21 16.86 -18.01
N GLY A 41 -1.73 18.07 -17.84
CA GLY A 41 -3.09 18.31 -17.30
C GLY A 41 -3.14 18.37 -15.77
N ASP A 42 -4.29 18.04 -15.17
CA ASP A 42 -4.45 18.05 -13.70
C ASP A 42 -3.84 16.79 -13.08
N VAL A 43 -2.62 16.96 -12.58
CA VAL A 43 -1.80 15.88 -12.06
C VAL A 43 -1.24 16.21 -10.68
N VAL A 44 -0.77 15.17 -10.01
CA VAL A 44 0.05 15.20 -8.81
C VAL A 44 1.28 14.32 -9.02
N LEU A 45 2.36 14.61 -8.32
CA LEU A 45 3.53 13.75 -8.27
C LEU A 45 3.51 12.97 -6.95
N VAL A 46 3.47 11.65 -7.05
CA VAL A 46 3.51 10.74 -5.90
C VAL A 46 4.93 10.19 -5.79
N VAL A 47 5.60 10.48 -4.67
CA VAL A 47 6.98 10.04 -4.41
C VAL A 47 6.99 9.02 -3.29
N ALA A 48 7.48 7.82 -3.55
CA ALA A 48 7.75 6.82 -2.53
C ALA A 48 9.08 7.12 -1.83
N SER A 49 9.02 7.15 -0.50
CA SER A 49 10.20 7.31 0.34
C SER A 49 10.74 5.96 0.80
N ASP A 50 11.98 5.98 1.28
CA ASP A 50 12.60 4.84 1.96
C ASP A 50 12.18 4.73 3.43
N ARG A 51 11.25 5.59 3.90
CA ARG A 51 10.72 5.53 5.26
C ARG A 51 10.04 4.19 5.50
N VAL A 52 10.22 3.68 6.71
CA VAL A 52 9.58 2.47 7.20
C VAL A 52 9.01 2.74 8.58
N SER A 53 7.89 2.10 8.89
CA SER A 53 7.25 2.20 10.19
C SER A 53 6.90 0.82 10.75
N ALA A 54 6.94 0.71 12.07
CA ALA A 54 6.44 -0.45 12.80
C ALA A 54 5.85 0.03 14.13
N PHE A 55 4.74 -0.58 14.55
CA PHE A 55 4.04 -0.22 15.79
C PHE A 55 3.78 1.29 15.91
N ASP A 56 3.33 1.91 14.80
CA ASP A 56 3.02 3.34 14.68
C ASP A 56 4.18 4.33 14.89
N HIS A 57 5.41 3.83 14.97
CA HIS A 57 6.62 4.66 14.92
C HIS A 57 7.26 4.61 13.53
N VAL A 58 7.66 5.78 13.00
CA VAL A 58 8.60 5.87 11.88
C VAL A 58 9.99 5.57 12.41
N LEU A 59 10.73 4.69 11.72
CA LEU A 59 12.01 4.17 12.18
C LEU A 59 13.17 4.83 11.40
N SER A 60 14.34 4.85 12.03
CA SER A 60 15.60 5.35 11.47
C SER A 60 16.69 4.27 11.55
N PRO A 61 17.59 4.16 10.55
CA PRO A 61 17.47 4.79 9.22
C PRO A 61 16.32 4.18 8.40
N GLY A 62 15.97 4.82 7.28
CA GLY A 62 15.08 4.22 6.28
C GLY A 62 15.68 2.96 5.63
N ILE A 63 14.87 2.25 4.85
CA ILE A 63 15.32 1.05 4.11
C ILE A 63 15.73 1.48 2.70
N PRO A 64 17.02 1.43 2.35
CA PRO A 64 17.50 1.86 1.04
C PRO A 64 16.76 1.17 -0.09
N ASP A 65 16.43 1.92 -1.14
CA ASP A 65 15.75 1.49 -2.36
C ASP A 65 14.29 1.04 -2.17
N LYS A 66 13.76 1.07 -0.95
CA LYS A 66 12.38 0.67 -0.68
C LYS A 66 11.41 1.46 -1.55
N GLY A 67 11.55 2.78 -1.64
CA GLY A 67 10.69 3.61 -2.47
C GLY A 67 10.68 3.15 -3.93
N THR A 68 11.87 2.90 -4.50
CA THR A 68 12.03 2.39 -5.86
C THR A 68 11.35 1.03 -6.03
N ILE A 69 11.62 0.08 -5.14
CA ILE A 69 11.06 -1.27 -5.22
C ILE A 69 9.52 -1.24 -5.19
N LEU A 70 8.93 -0.45 -4.27
CA LEU A 70 7.47 -0.36 -4.13
C LEU A 70 6.81 0.34 -5.33
N THR A 71 7.44 1.39 -5.86
CA THR A 71 6.96 2.07 -7.07
C THR A 71 6.99 1.13 -8.27
N GLN A 72 8.12 0.47 -8.52
CA GLN A 72 8.26 -0.44 -9.67
C GLN A 72 7.32 -1.64 -9.57
N LEU A 73 7.10 -2.18 -8.36
CA LEU A 73 6.13 -3.24 -8.15
C LEU A 73 4.70 -2.78 -8.43
N SER A 74 4.33 -1.57 -7.98
CA SER A 74 3.00 -1.01 -8.25
C SER A 74 2.77 -0.80 -9.75
N LEU A 75 3.76 -0.27 -10.47
CA LEU A 75 3.71 -0.08 -11.93
C LEU A 75 3.51 -1.40 -12.66
N TRP A 76 4.25 -2.44 -12.26
CA TRP A 76 4.09 -3.77 -12.83
C TRP A 76 2.67 -4.32 -12.60
N TRP A 77 2.12 -4.15 -11.39
CA TRP A 77 0.75 -4.57 -11.08
C TRP A 77 -0.32 -3.80 -11.83
N PHE A 78 -0.16 -2.48 -12.00
CA PHE A 78 -1.10 -1.68 -12.79
C PHE A 78 -1.25 -2.22 -14.22
N ASP A 79 -0.15 -2.66 -14.85
CA ASP A 79 -0.18 -3.30 -16.15
C ASP A 79 -1.01 -4.59 -16.15
N GLN A 80 -0.88 -5.42 -15.09
CA GLN A 80 -1.61 -6.70 -14.95
C GLN A 80 -3.13 -6.54 -14.79
N PHE A 81 -3.62 -5.33 -14.51
CA PHE A 81 -5.06 -5.05 -14.28
C PHE A 81 -5.68 -4.10 -15.30
N SER A 82 -4.94 -3.74 -16.34
CA SER A 82 -5.39 -2.80 -17.37
C SER A 82 -6.69 -3.24 -18.09
N ASP A 83 -7.03 -4.53 -18.08
CA ASP A 83 -8.29 -5.08 -18.59
C ASP A 83 -9.45 -5.07 -17.57
N ILE A 84 -9.17 -4.82 -16.29
CA ILE A 84 -10.13 -4.87 -15.18
C ILE A 84 -10.54 -3.45 -14.75
N VAL A 85 -9.56 -2.57 -14.56
CA VAL A 85 -9.75 -1.21 -14.04
C VAL A 85 -8.63 -0.30 -14.52
N ASP A 86 -8.96 0.94 -14.89
CA ASP A 86 -7.96 1.95 -15.19
C ASP A 86 -7.21 2.37 -13.92
N ASN A 87 -6.02 2.95 -14.08
CA ASN A 87 -5.19 3.41 -12.99
C ASN A 87 -4.80 4.89 -13.13
N HIS A 88 -4.36 5.48 -12.02
CA HIS A 88 -4.09 6.91 -11.97
C HIS A 88 -2.79 7.33 -12.66
N VAL A 89 -1.93 6.42 -13.15
CA VAL A 89 -0.61 6.79 -13.69
C VAL A 89 -0.77 7.51 -15.04
N VAL A 90 -0.07 8.63 -15.20
CA VAL A 90 0.01 9.41 -16.45
C VAL A 90 1.38 9.27 -17.08
N SER A 91 2.45 9.38 -16.28
CA SER A 91 3.82 9.26 -16.78
C SER A 91 4.78 8.87 -15.67
N THR A 92 5.82 8.14 -16.07
CA THR A 92 7.02 7.85 -15.27
C THR A 92 8.29 8.27 -16.02
N GLU A 93 8.15 9.01 -17.12
CA GLU A 93 9.29 9.48 -17.90
C GLU A 93 10.09 10.51 -17.09
N ILE A 94 11.41 10.43 -17.19
CA ILE A 94 12.33 11.31 -16.45
C ILE A 94 12.48 12.61 -17.21
N SER A 95 12.42 13.74 -16.48
CA SER A 95 12.64 15.07 -17.03
C SER A 95 14.01 15.18 -17.67
N THR A 96 14.02 15.73 -18.88
CA THR A 96 15.25 15.98 -19.66
C THR A 96 15.48 17.46 -19.90
N MET A 97 14.48 18.29 -19.65
CA MET A 97 14.54 19.74 -19.80
C MET A 97 13.60 20.44 -18.84
N VAL A 98 13.97 21.64 -18.42
CA VAL A 98 13.15 22.48 -17.54
C VAL A 98 11.79 22.73 -18.17
N GLY A 99 10.73 22.48 -17.40
CA GLY A 99 9.34 22.77 -17.78
C GLY A 99 8.65 21.70 -18.64
N ASP A 100 9.27 20.53 -18.90
CA ASP A 100 8.59 19.42 -19.57
C ASP A 100 7.49 18.76 -18.72
N GLY A 101 7.49 19.03 -17.40
CA GLY A 101 6.51 18.51 -16.46
C GLY A 101 6.65 17.01 -16.20
N LEU A 102 7.79 16.43 -16.55
CA LEU A 102 8.10 15.03 -16.32
C LEU A 102 8.70 14.80 -14.92
N VAL A 103 9.00 13.54 -14.58
CA VAL A 103 9.48 13.17 -13.26
C VAL A 103 10.89 13.76 -13.01
N PRO A 104 11.11 14.53 -11.93
CA PRO A 104 12.43 15.05 -11.60
C PRO A 104 13.47 13.94 -11.36
N VAL A 105 14.72 14.18 -11.76
CA VAL A 105 15.81 13.19 -11.70
C VAL A 105 16.10 12.71 -10.27
N GLU A 106 15.87 13.57 -9.27
CA GLU A 106 16.08 13.33 -7.84
C GLU A 106 15.16 12.25 -7.26
N VAL A 107 14.04 11.98 -7.93
CA VAL A 107 13.02 11.01 -7.53
C VAL A 107 12.74 9.96 -8.61
N ALA A 108 13.62 9.87 -9.62
CA ALA A 108 13.52 8.90 -10.70
C ALA A 108 13.47 7.46 -10.14
N GLY A 109 12.62 6.62 -10.74
CA GLY A 109 12.43 5.22 -10.34
C GLY A 109 11.55 4.99 -9.10
N ARG A 110 11.38 6.00 -8.23
CA ARG A 110 10.58 5.95 -7.00
C ARG A 110 9.40 6.93 -6.99
N SER A 111 9.01 7.43 -8.14
CA SER A 111 7.88 8.35 -8.26
C SER A 111 7.12 8.15 -9.56
N MET A 112 5.89 8.66 -9.57
CA MET A 112 4.96 8.59 -10.70
C MET A 112 4.12 9.87 -10.73
N ILE A 113 3.90 10.38 -11.94
CA ILE A 113 2.94 11.46 -12.18
C ILE A 113 1.59 10.80 -12.34
N CYS A 114 0.64 11.20 -11.50
CA CYS A 114 -0.69 10.61 -11.44
C CYS A 114 -1.75 11.66 -11.72
N ARG A 115 -2.85 11.24 -12.36
CA ARG A 115 -4.08 12.03 -12.49
C ARG A 115 -4.58 12.37 -11.09
N ARG A 116 -5.02 13.60 -10.88
CA ARG A 116 -5.71 13.95 -9.64
C ARG A 116 -7.07 13.25 -9.61
N LEU A 117 -7.32 12.51 -8.53
CA LEU A 117 -8.59 11.82 -8.30
C LEU A 117 -9.34 12.41 -7.12
N GLU A 118 -10.66 12.34 -7.16
CA GLU A 118 -11.51 12.48 -5.97
C GLU A 118 -11.56 11.14 -5.25
N MET A 119 -10.71 10.96 -4.24
CA MET A 119 -10.54 9.67 -3.56
C MET A 119 -11.79 9.28 -2.73
N PHE A 120 -12.20 8.00 -2.83
CA PHE A 120 -13.20 7.45 -1.92
C PHE A 120 -12.61 7.33 -0.50
N PRO A 121 -13.36 7.73 0.56
CA PRO A 121 -12.89 7.67 1.94
C PRO A 121 -13.05 6.26 2.54
N VAL A 122 -12.55 5.25 1.82
CA VAL A 122 -12.70 3.82 2.11
C VAL A 122 -11.41 3.08 1.75
N GLU A 123 -10.86 2.37 2.72
CA GLU A 123 -9.83 1.37 2.48
C GLU A 123 -10.49 0.09 1.97
N CYS A 124 -10.23 -0.25 0.71
CA CYS A 124 -10.87 -1.39 0.06
C CYS A 124 -10.01 -2.65 0.25
N VAL A 125 -10.21 -3.34 1.38
CA VAL A 125 -9.42 -4.52 1.73
C VAL A 125 -10.08 -5.80 1.19
N ALA A 126 -9.29 -6.62 0.49
CA ALA A 126 -9.64 -7.99 0.15
C ALA A 126 -8.84 -8.97 1.02
N ARG A 127 -9.51 -10.04 1.48
CA ARG A 127 -8.86 -11.13 2.23
C ARG A 127 -9.22 -12.46 1.59
N GLY A 128 -8.23 -13.25 1.21
CA GLY A 128 -8.43 -14.67 0.88
C GLY A 128 -7.90 -15.60 1.97
N TYR A 129 -7.26 -15.04 3.00
CA TYR A 129 -6.73 -15.76 4.14
C TYR A 129 -7.08 -15.05 5.45
N LEU A 130 -7.31 -15.83 6.51
CA LEU A 130 -7.64 -15.30 7.83
C LEU A 130 -6.37 -15.07 8.65
N THR A 131 -6.10 -13.81 8.96
CA THR A 131 -4.98 -13.38 9.83
C THR A 131 -5.26 -11.97 10.38
N GLY A 132 -4.35 -11.42 11.17
CA GLY A 132 -4.39 -10.02 11.60
C GLY A 132 -5.71 -9.62 12.30
N SER A 133 -6.19 -8.41 12.01
CA SER A 133 -7.44 -7.89 12.60
C SER A 133 -8.67 -8.75 12.25
N GLY A 134 -8.72 -9.32 11.04
CA GLY A 134 -9.81 -10.23 10.65
C GLY A 134 -9.87 -11.49 11.51
N LEU A 135 -8.70 -12.05 11.89
CA LEU A 135 -8.66 -13.19 12.81
C LEU A 135 -9.14 -12.83 14.22
N LEU A 136 -8.82 -11.63 14.70
CA LEU A 136 -9.27 -11.15 16.01
C LEU A 136 -10.81 -11.04 16.04
N GLU A 137 -11.39 -10.37 15.05
CA GLU A 137 -12.84 -10.22 14.91
C GLU A 137 -13.57 -11.58 14.75
N TYR A 138 -13.00 -12.48 13.96
CA TYR A 138 -13.54 -13.82 13.76
C TYR A 138 -13.57 -14.64 15.07
N ARG A 139 -12.56 -14.49 15.95
CA ARG A 139 -12.56 -15.20 17.24
C ARG A 139 -13.67 -14.73 18.17
N GLU A 140 -14.13 -13.49 18.02
CA GLU A 140 -15.19 -12.90 18.84
C GLU A 140 -16.57 -13.23 18.29
N SER A 141 -16.75 -13.13 16.97
CA SER A 141 -18.07 -13.13 16.34
C SER A 141 -18.29 -14.21 15.27
N GLN A 142 -17.25 -14.98 14.92
CA GLN A 142 -17.22 -15.87 13.76
C GLN A 142 -17.57 -15.16 12.44
N SER A 143 -17.29 -13.85 12.36
CA SER A 143 -17.48 -13.02 11.19
C SER A 143 -16.33 -12.03 11.03
N VAL A 144 -16.18 -11.45 9.85
CA VAL A 144 -15.25 -10.35 9.58
C VAL A 144 -15.97 -9.27 8.78
N CYS A 145 -16.01 -8.04 9.29
CA CYS A 145 -16.77 -6.93 8.74
C CYS A 145 -18.24 -7.29 8.44
N GLY A 146 -18.85 -8.07 9.34
CA GLY A 146 -20.22 -8.58 9.20
C GLY A 146 -20.39 -9.76 8.23
N VAL A 147 -19.31 -10.23 7.58
CA VAL A 147 -19.36 -11.41 6.70
C VAL A 147 -19.18 -12.68 7.55
N PRO A 148 -20.19 -13.56 7.69
CA PRO A 148 -20.07 -14.78 8.47
C PRO A 148 -19.10 -15.75 7.82
N LEU A 149 -18.25 -16.38 8.62
CA LEU A 149 -17.27 -17.36 8.17
C LEU A 149 -17.57 -18.75 8.76
N PRO A 150 -17.10 -19.84 8.11
CA PRO A 150 -17.20 -21.19 8.67
C PRO A 150 -16.46 -21.31 9.99
N ALA A 151 -16.96 -22.17 10.88
CA ALA A 151 -16.27 -22.50 12.13
C ALA A 151 -14.94 -23.24 11.87
N GLY A 152 -14.04 -23.22 12.86
CA GLY A 152 -12.78 -23.98 12.84
C GLY A 152 -11.61 -23.31 12.11
N LEU A 153 -11.78 -22.10 11.58
CA LEU A 153 -10.67 -21.33 11.01
C LEU A 153 -9.67 -20.90 12.11
N VAL A 154 -8.40 -20.96 11.77
CA VAL A 154 -7.24 -20.55 12.59
C VAL A 154 -6.35 -19.56 11.81
N ASP A 155 -5.33 -19.00 12.45
CA ASP A 155 -4.38 -18.09 11.78
C ASP A 155 -3.76 -18.75 10.53
N GLY A 156 -3.71 -18.02 9.42
CA GLY A 156 -3.22 -18.50 8.13
C GLY A 156 -4.20 -19.39 7.37
N SER A 157 -5.43 -19.61 7.85
CA SER A 157 -6.43 -20.42 7.11
C SER A 157 -6.81 -19.74 5.79
N ARG A 158 -6.89 -20.52 4.71
CA ARG A 158 -7.49 -20.05 3.45
C ARG A 158 -9.01 -19.95 3.64
N LEU A 159 -9.60 -18.85 3.20
CA LEU A 159 -11.05 -18.67 3.18
C LEU A 159 -11.68 -19.47 2.02
N PRO A 160 -12.95 -19.90 2.14
CA PRO A 160 -13.65 -20.57 1.04
C PRO A 160 -13.69 -19.71 -0.23
N GLU A 161 -13.93 -18.42 -0.06
CA GLU A 161 -13.91 -17.39 -1.09
C GLU A 161 -13.27 -16.12 -0.53
N PRO A 162 -12.59 -15.30 -1.36
CA PRO A 162 -12.11 -14.01 -0.91
C PRO A 162 -13.27 -13.08 -0.51
N ILE A 163 -13.09 -12.34 0.58
CA ILE A 163 -14.11 -11.43 1.11
C ILE A 163 -13.63 -9.98 1.07
N PHE A 164 -14.58 -9.06 0.92
CA PHE A 164 -14.36 -7.62 1.00
C PHE A 164 -14.60 -7.15 2.43
N THR A 165 -13.58 -6.59 3.06
CA THR A 165 -13.59 -6.21 4.48
C THR A 165 -13.16 -4.75 4.62
N PRO A 166 -14.00 -3.79 4.22
CA PRO A 166 -13.58 -2.41 4.11
C PRO A 166 -13.25 -1.81 5.48
N ALA A 167 -12.39 -0.80 5.48
CA ALA A 167 -12.19 0.07 6.64
C ALA A 167 -12.47 1.53 6.25
N THR A 168 -12.97 2.32 7.20
CA THR A 168 -13.05 3.77 7.02
C THR A 168 -11.79 4.43 7.56
N LYS A 169 -11.23 5.36 6.77
CA LYS A 169 -10.11 6.19 7.20
C LYS A 169 -10.53 7.02 8.41
N ALA A 170 -9.86 6.82 9.55
CA ALA A 170 -10.07 7.59 10.76
C ALA A 170 -9.35 8.96 10.69
N GLU A 171 -9.61 9.84 11.66
CA GLU A 171 -8.85 11.08 11.79
C GLU A 171 -7.38 10.79 12.17
N VAL A 172 -6.50 11.78 11.99
CA VAL A 172 -5.06 11.61 12.24
C VAL A 172 -4.79 11.23 13.69
N GLY A 173 -4.13 10.08 13.88
CA GLY A 173 -3.80 9.55 15.21
C GLY A 173 -4.74 8.46 15.70
N GLU A 174 -5.82 8.18 14.96
CA GLU A 174 -6.71 7.04 15.20
C GLU A 174 -6.41 5.89 14.23
N HIS A 175 -6.77 4.67 14.61
CA HIS A 175 -6.63 3.50 13.75
C HIS A 175 -7.82 3.38 12.80
N ASP A 176 -7.56 2.96 11.56
CA ASP A 176 -8.64 2.65 10.61
C ASP A 176 -9.60 1.62 11.20
N GLU A 177 -10.90 1.90 11.09
CA GLU A 177 -11.95 1.06 11.67
C GLU A 177 -12.51 0.12 10.61
N ASN A 178 -12.44 -1.19 10.85
CA ASN A 178 -13.13 -2.20 10.06
C ASN A 178 -14.65 -1.95 10.12
N VAL A 179 -15.30 -1.79 8.98
CA VAL A 179 -16.74 -1.54 8.89
C VAL A 179 -17.43 -2.54 7.96
N SER A 180 -18.74 -2.70 8.10
CA SER A 180 -19.50 -3.56 7.18
C SER A 180 -19.69 -2.90 5.82
N PHE A 181 -20.07 -3.71 4.82
CA PHE A 181 -20.43 -3.23 3.49
C PHE A 181 -21.56 -2.18 3.54
N GLU A 182 -22.55 -2.38 4.42
CA GLU A 182 -23.71 -1.50 4.58
C GLU A 182 -23.30 -0.11 5.08
N VAL A 183 -22.30 -0.03 5.96
CA VAL A 183 -21.74 1.25 6.44
C VAL A 183 -21.07 2.00 5.28
N VAL A 184 -20.28 1.30 4.46
CA VAL A 184 -19.69 1.90 3.25
C VAL A 184 -20.76 2.34 2.27
N ALA A 185 -21.76 1.51 1.99
CA ALA A 185 -22.86 1.83 1.09
C ALA A 185 -23.67 3.06 1.55
N ALA A 186 -23.89 3.21 2.86
CA ALA A 186 -24.52 4.39 3.42
C ALA A 186 -23.67 5.67 3.24
N LYS A 187 -22.34 5.54 3.29
CA LYS A 187 -21.39 6.67 3.20
C LYS A 187 -21.17 7.16 1.76
N ILE A 188 -21.00 6.24 0.81
CA ILE A 188 -20.61 6.58 -0.59
C ILE A 188 -21.69 6.24 -1.62
N GLY A 189 -22.83 5.72 -1.18
CA GLY A 189 -23.90 5.23 -2.04
C GLY A 189 -23.71 3.76 -2.44
N GLU A 190 -24.83 3.04 -2.56
CA GLU A 190 -24.85 1.59 -2.82
C GLU A 190 -24.20 1.20 -4.16
N ALA A 191 -24.42 2.01 -5.21
CA ALA A 191 -23.84 1.76 -6.53
C ALA A 191 -22.31 1.81 -6.50
N ALA A 192 -21.73 2.85 -5.87
CA ALA A 192 -20.28 2.99 -5.74
C ALA A 192 -19.72 1.88 -4.85
N ALA A 193 -20.31 1.62 -3.69
CA ALA A 193 -19.87 0.57 -2.78
C ALA A 193 -19.87 -0.82 -3.44
N THR A 194 -20.91 -1.14 -4.21
CA THR A 194 -21.02 -2.41 -4.95
C THR A 194 -19.92 -2.52 -6.01
N ARG A 195 -19.64 -1.42 -6.73
CA ARG A 195 -18.58 -1.38 -7.72
C ARG A 195 -17.20 -1.52 -7.08
N LEU A 196 -16.92 -0.83 -5.98
CA LEU A 196 -15.66 -0.96 -5.24
C LEU A 196 -15.44 -2.39 -4.74
N ARG A 197 -16.46 -3.02 -4.15
CA ARG A 197 -16.40 -4.43 -3.75
C ARG A 197 -16.07 -5.34 -4.93
N SER A 198 -16.77 -5.16 -6.05
CA SER A 198 -16.57 -5.97 -7.25
C SER A 198 -15.16 -5.83 -7.82
N LEU A 199 -14.66 -4.60 -7.95
CA LEU A 199 -13.32 -4.32 -8.46
C LEU A 199 -12.25 -4.88 -7.52
N THR A 200 -12.38 -4.63 -6.21
CA THR A 200 -11.47 -5.12 -5.17
C THR A 200 -11.29 -6.63 -5.24
N LEU A 201 -12.40 -7.38 -5.29
CA LEU A 201 -12.36 -8.84 -5.36
C LEU A 201 -11.83 -9.35 -6.70
N SER A 202 -12.12 -8.66 -7.82
CA SER A 202 -11.62 -9.03 -9.15
C SER A 202 -10.12 -8.84 -9.28
N VAL A 203 -9.60 -7.68 -8.84
CA VAL A 203 -8.17 -7.38 -8.81
C VAL A 203 -7.45 -8.33 -7.85
N TYR A 204 -7.99 -8.55 -6.65
CA TYR A 204 -7.44 -9.52 -5.70
C TYR A 204 -7.36 -10.93 -6.30
N ALA A 205 -8.41 -11.42 -6.96
CA ALA A 205 -8.42 -12.76 -7.52
C ALA A 205 -7.32 -12.95 -8.60
N ARG A 206 -7.17 -11.97 -9.51
CA ARG A 206 -6.10 -11.94 -10.52
C ARG A 206 -4.73 -11.93 -9.87
N ALA A 207 -4.54 -11.08 -8.86
CA ALA A 207 -3.29 -10.95 -8.13
C ALA A 207 -2.92 -12.22 -7.36
N GLU A 208 -3.89 -12.85 -6.71
CA GLU A 208 -3.72 -14.09 -5.95
C GLU A 208 -3.30 -15.24 -6.88
N GLU A 209 -3.95 -15.37 -8.04
CA GLU A 209 -3.59 -16.36 -9.06
C GLU A 209 -2.14 -16.18 -9.53
N ILE A 210 -1.78 -14.95 -9.91
CA ILE A 210 -0.43 -14.60 -10.38
C ILE A 210 0.60 -14.87 -9.27
N ALA A 211 0.39 -14.34 -8.06
CA ALA A 211 1.31 -14.53 -6.94
C ALA A 211 1.48 -16.02 -6.60
N ARG A 212 0.38 -16.78 -6.54
CA ARG A 212 0.41 -18.21 -6.22
C ARG A 212 1.20 -19.00 -7.24
N SER A 213 1.04 -18.69 -8.53
CA SER A 213 1.81 -19.34 -9.60
C SER A 213 3.33 -19.11 -9.46
N ARG A 214 3.71 -18.06 -8.73
CA ARG A 214 5.10 -17.65 -8.45
C ARG A 214 5.58 -18.04 -7.04
N GLY A 215 4.88 -18.95 -6.37
CA GLY A 215 5.26 -19.45 -5.04
C GLY A 215 4.99 -18.46 -3.90
N VAL A 216 4.10 -17.48 -4.11
CA VAL A 216 3.74 -16.47 -3.11
C VAL A 216 2.24 -16.53 -2.83
N ILE A 217 1.84 -16.56 -1.56
CA ILE A 217 0.45 -16.39 -1.15
C ILE A 217 0.19 -14.91 -0.92
N LEU A 218 -0.84 -14.37 -1.57
CA LEU A 218 -1.41 -13.07 -1.23
C LEU A 218 -2.50 -13.27 -0.17
N ALA A 219 -2.20 -13.03 1.10
CA ALA A 219 -3.13 -13.29 2.19
C ALA A 219 -4.28 -12.27 2.24
N ASP A 220 -3.90 -10.99 2.22
CA ASP A 220 -4.80 -9.85 2.11
C ASP A 220 -4.06 -8.66 1.49
N THR A 221 -4.83 -7.68 1.01
CA THR A 221 -4.33 -6.43 0.42
C THR A 221 -5.34 -5.31 0.59
N LYS A 222 -4.85 -4.07 0.64
CA LYS A 222 -5.64 -2.85 0.62
C LYS A 222 -5.49 -2.15 -0.73
N PHE A 223 -6.61 -1.82 -1.36
CA PHE A 223 -6.67 -0.90 -2.49
C PHE A 223 -7.30 0.43 -2.08
N GLU A 224 -6.98 1.49 -2.83
CA GLU A 224 -7.75 2.73 -2.80
C GLU A 224 -8.20 3.08 -4.20
N PHE A 225 -9.39 3.65 -4.27
CA PHE A 225 -9.99 4.08 -5.51
C PHE A 225 -10.38 5.55 -5.39
N GLY A 226 -10.42 6.23 -6.52
CA GLY A 226 -11.04 7.55 -6.63
C GLY A 226 -11.85 7.65 -7.91
N THR A 227 -12.57 8.76 -8.07
CA THR A 227 -13.20 9.11 -9.34
C THR A 227 -12.33 10.10 -10.10
N ASP A 228 -12.19 9.87 -11.40
CA ASP A 228 -11.65 10.88 -12.31
C ASP A 228 -12.64 12.05 -12.40
N PRO A 229 -12.27 13.29 -12.04
CA PRO A 229 -13.18 14.43 -12.06
C PRO A 229 -13.72 14.79 -13.46
N VAL A 230 -13.04 14.35 -14.52
CA VAL A 230 -13.41 14.63 -15.92
C VAL A 230 -14.40 13.58 -16.43
N THR A 231 -14.15 12.30 -16.19
CA THR A 231 -14.98 11.20 -16.75
C THR A 231 -16.03 10.68 -15.76
N GLY A 232 -15.81 10.87 -14.46
CA GLY A 232 -16.60 10.27 -13.38
C GLY A 232 -16.34 8.78 -13.16
N GLU A 233 -15.37 8.19 -13.88
CA GLU A 233 -15.06 6.77 -13.78
C GLU A 233 -14.26 6.45 -12.51
N ILE A 234 -14.47 5.24 -11.97
CA ILE A 234 -13.69 4.74 -10.83
C ILE A 234 -12.33 4.26 -11.34
N VAL A 235 -11.28 4.83 -10.77
CA VAL A 235 -9.88 4.58 -11.11
C VAL A 235 -9.15 4.02 -9.88
N LEU A 236 -8.29 3.04 -10.10
CA LEU A 236 -7.39 2.51 -9.07
C LEU A 236 -6.26 3.51 -8.83
N GLY A 237 -6.13 3.97 -7.58
CA GLY A 237 -5.10 4.92 -7.16
C GLY A 237 -4.14 4.32 -6.15
N ASP A 238 -3.42 5.20 -5.46
CA ASP A 238 -2.48 4.85 -4.39
C ASP A 238 -1.35 3.91 -4.87
N GLU A 239 -0.76 3.11 -3.97
CA GLU A 239 0.13 2.02 -4.33
C GLU A 239 -0.67 0.72 -4.44
N VAL A 240 -0.20 -0.24 -5.22
CA VAL A 240 -0.96 -1.46 -5.50
C VAL A 240 -0.09 -2.68 -5.26
N LEU A 241 -0.56 -3.57 -4.38
CA LEU A 241 -0.01 -4.91 -4.15
C LEU A 241 1.49 -4.94 -3.84
N THR A 242 1.90 -3.99 -3.02
CA THR A 242 3.24 -3.91 -2.44
C THR A 242 3.28 -4.63 -1.09
N PRO A 243 4.46 -4.99 -0.55
CA PRO A 243 4.54 -5.53 0.81
C PRO A 243 4.16 -4.53 1.92
N ASP A 244 3.99 -3.24 1.60
CA ASP A 244 3.47 -2.24 2.54
C ASP A 244 1.93 -2.22 2.58
N SER A 245 1.29 -2.53 1.45
CA SER A 245 -0.18 -2.58 1.30
C SER A 245 -0.76 -3.99 1.41
N SER A 246 0.08 -5.02 1.43
CA SER A 246 -0.33 -6.42 1.30
C SER A 246 0.50 -7.36 2.16
N ARG A 247 -0.14 -8.44 2.63
CA ARG A 247 0.55 -9.55 3.28
C ARG A 247 0.88 -10.63 2.25
N PHE A 248 2.14 -10.71 1.87
CA PHE A 248 2.66 -11.78 1.03
C PHE A 248 3.37 -12.83 1.88
N TRP A 249 3.04 -14.11 1.69
CA TRP A 249 3.69 -15.22 2.39
C TRP A 249 4.37 -16.18 1.42
N ALA A 250 5.48 -16.79 1.85
CA ALA A 250 6.11 -17.85 1.06
C ALA A 250 5.20 -19.08 1.05
N LEU A 251 4.84 -19.58 -0.14
CA LEU A 251 4.00 -20.76 -0.29
C LEU A 251 4.63 -21.99 0.37
N ASP A 252 5.94 -22.14 0.23
CA ASP A 252 6.76 -23.28 0.69
C ASP A 252 6.85 -23.38 2.23
N GLY A 253 6.43 -22.33 2.94
CA GLY A 253 6.39 -22.27 4.40
C GLY A 253 4.99 -22.12 5.00
N TRP A 254 3.96 -22.04 4.15
CA TRP A 254 2.59 -21.82 4.59
C TRP A 254 2.02 -23.02 5.31
N ALA A 255 1.55 -22.80 6.54
CA ALA A 255 0.82 -23.81 7.30
C ALA A 255 -0.15 -23.13 8.28
N PRO A 256 -1.48 -23.32 8.13
CA PRO A 256 -2.46 -22.80 9.07
C PRO A 256 -2.20 -23.25 10.52
N GLY A 257 -2.58 -22.42 11.47
CA GLY A 257 -2.41 -22.66 12.92
C GLY A 257 -1.18 -21.99 13.54
N ARG A 258 -0.42 -21.21 12.77
CA ARG A 258 0.74 -20.42 13.24
C ARG A 258 0.86 -19.10 12.49
N SER A 259 1.81 -18.27 12.92
CA SER A 259 2.26 -17.12 12.14
C SER A 259 2.97 -17.57 10.86
N GLN A 260 2.78 -16.82 9.77
CA GLN A 260 3.30 -17.15 8.44
C GLN A 260 4.55 -16.33 8.12
N PRO A 261 5.57 -16.91 7.45
CA PRO A 261 6.72 -16.15 6.98
C PRO A 261 6.30 -15.12 5.94
N SER A 262 6.40 -13.85 6.31
CA SER A 262 5.93 -12.72 5.51
C SER A 262 7.07 -12.01 4.77
N PHE A 263 6.80 -11.54 3.55
CA PHE A 263 7.74 -10.76 2.73
C PHE A 263 7.68 -9.24 3.01
N ASP A 264 7.11 -8.84 4.14
CA ASP A 264 6.98 -7.45 4.58
C ASP A 264 8.05 -7.08 5.61
N LYS A 265 7.68 -6.20 6.53
CA LYS A 265 8.50 -5.65 7.63
C LYS A 265 8.78 -6.67 8.75
N GLN A 266 8.63 -7.96 8.51
CA GLN A 266 8.82 -9.00 9.52
C GLN A 266 10.22 -8.98 10.17
N PRO A 267 11.34 -8.79 9.45
CA PRO A 267 12.67 -8.68 10.08
C PRO A 267 12.76 -7.55 11.12
N ILE A 268 12.11 -6.41 10.85
CA ILE A 268 12.04 -5.28 11.78
C ILE A 268 11.19 -5.65 13.00
N ARG A 269 10.00 -6.23 12.79
CA ARG A 269 9.09 -6.61 13.87
C ARG A 269 9.74 -7.64 14.81
N ASP A 270 10.41 -8.64 14.23
CA ASP A 270 11.11 -9.68 15.00
C ASP A 270 12.27 -9.09 15.80
N TRP A 271 13.06 -8.22 15.19
CA TRP A 271 14.18 -7.57 15.89
C TRP A 271 13.68 -6.66 17.02
N LEU A 272 12.70 -5.81 16.77
CA LEU A 272 12.11 -4.92 17.79
C LEU A 272 11.53 -5.71 18.97
N ALA A 273 10.91 -6.86 18.71
CA ALA A 273 10.37 -7.75 19.75
C ALA A 273 11.43 -8.61 20.45
N SER A 274 12.66 -8.64 19.94
CA SER A 274 13.75 -9.45 20.51
C SER A 274 14.45 -8.72 21.66
N PRO A 275 15.08 -9.44 22.61
CA PRO A 275 15.91 -8.82 23.64
C PRO A 275 17.08 -7.99 23.08
N ALA A 276 17.48 -8.22 21.83
CA ALA A 276 18.59 -7.52 21.19
C ALA A 276 18.27 -6.06 20.82
N SER A 277 16.99 -5.68 20.67
CA SER A 277 16.62 -4.28 20.50
C SER A 277 16.76 -3.50 21.81
N GLY A 278 16.57 -4.18 22.96
CA GLY A 278 16.48 -3.52 24.26
C GLY A 278 15.24 -2.61 24.40
N TRP A 279 14.28 -2.67 23.46
CA TRP A 279 13.11 -1.81 23.44
C TRP A 279 11.94 -2.42 24.19
N ASP A 280 11.41 -1.68 25.17
CA ASP A 280 10.14 -2.01 25.81
C ASP A 280 8.99 -1.33 25.05
N ARG A 281 8.29 -2.11 24.23
CA ARG A 281 7.12 -1.66 23.46
C ARG A 281 5.97 -1.15 24.33
N THR A 282 5.92 -1.51 25.62
CA THR A 282 4.89 -1.01 26.55
C THR A 282 5.31 0.27 27.27
N GLY A 283 6.56 0.67 27.12
CA GLY A 283 7.08 1.94 27.60
C GLY A 283 6.68 3.12 26.71
N ASN A 284 7.10 4.31 27.11
CA ASN A 284 6.88 5.56 26.36
C ASN A 284 8.05 5.93 25.44
N ASP A 285 9.11 5.13 25.43
CA ASP A 285 10.32 5.41 24.66
C ASP A 285 10.14 5.03 23.19
N ALA A 286 10.71 5.86 22.30
CA ALA A 286 10.75 5.55 20.88
C ALA A 286 11.61 4.29 20.61
N PRO A 287 11.31 3.53 19.55
CA PRO A 287 12.16 2.42 19.13
C PRO A 287 13.61 2.85 18.90
N PRO A 288 14.60 2.00 19.21
CA PRO A 288 16.00 2.23 18.89
C PRO A 288 16.23 2.27 17.38
N GLU A 289 17.35 2.87 16.97
CA GLU A 289 17.79 2.86 15.57
C GLU A 289 17.99 1.44 15.06
N LEU A 290 17.57 1.18 13.82
CA LEU A 290 17.72 -0.11 13.17
C LEU A 290 19.20 -0.39 12.91
N SER A 291 19.67 -1.56 13.31
CA SER A 291 21.00 -2.03 12.93
C SER A 291 21.10 -2.28 11.42
N ASP A 292 22.30 -2.12 10.85
CA ASP A 292 22.57 -2.39 9.43
C ASP A 292 22.11 -3.78 8.99
N ALA A 293 22.27 -4.80 9.84
CA ALA A 293 21.84 -6.16 9.54
C ALA A 293 20.32 -6.26 9.34
N VAL A 294 19.53 -5.55 10.14
CA VAL A 294 18.06 -5.50 10.02
C VAL A 294 17.66 -4.72 8.77
N VAL A 295 18.34 -3.61 8.49
CA VAL A 295 18.11 -2.80 7.29
C VAL A 295 18.35 -3.63 6.03
N GLN A 296 19.50 -4.31 5.93
CA GLN A 296 19.85 -5.13 4.78
C GLN A 296 18.94 -6.35 4.64
N ALA A 297 18.60 -7.02 5.74
CA ALA A 297 17.64 -8.14 5.72
C ALA A 297 16.26 -7.70 5.25
N THR A 298 15.82 -6.50 5.63
CA THR A 298 14.54 -5.94 5.21
C THR A 298 14.56 -5.55 3.74
N ARG A 299 15.62 -4.86 3.27
CA ARG A 299 15.81 -4.55 1.85
C ARG A 299 15.78 -5.81 0.98
N ALA A 300 16.51 -6.85 1.41
CA ALA A 300 16.54 -8.13 0.71
C ALA A 300 15.16 -8.80 0.62
N ARG A 301 14.29 -8.63 1.65
CA ARG A 301 12.91 -9.14 1.61
C ARG A 301 12.04 -8.42 0.60
N TYR A 302 12.12 -7.09 0.51
CA TYR A 302 11.39 -6.33 -0.52
C TYR A 302 11.85 -6.73 -1.92
N LEU A 303 13.16 -6.91 -2.14
CA LEU A 303 13.69 -7.39 -3.41
C LEU A 303 13.23 -8.81 -3.75
N ASP A 304 13.31 -9.74 -2.80
CA ASP A 304 12.82 -11.11 -3.00
C ASP A 304 11.31 -11.14 -3.34
N ALA A 305 10.51 -10.26 -2.72
CA ALA A 305 9.11 -10.09 -3.07
C ALA A 305 8.94 -9.60 -4.51
N TYR A 306 9.66 -8.55 -4.90
CA TYR A 306 9.64 -8.02 -6.26
C TYR A 306 10.03 -9.10 -7.26
N GLU A 307 11.20 -9.72 -7.11
CA GLU A 307 11.75 -10.70 -8.05
C GLU A 307 10.85 -11.91 -8.21
N ARG A 308 10.28 -12.44 -7.12
CA ARG A 308 9.30 -13.53 -7.21
C ARG A 308 8.04 -13.09 -7.93
N LEU A 309 7.48 -11.92 -7.59
CA LEU A 309 6.21 -11.46 -8.12
C LEU A 309 6.30 -11.00 -9.56
N THR A 310 7.40 -10.40 -10.00
CA THR A 310 7.59 -9.88 -11.37
C THR A 310 8.35 -10.84 -12.27
N GLY A 311 9.20 -11.70 -11.70
CA GLY A 311 10.08 -12.60 -12.44
C GLY A 311 11.32 -11.88 -13.00
N GLU A 312 11.54 -10.63 -12.59
CA GLU A 312 12.59 -9.74 -13.08
C GLU A 312 13.47 -9.27 -11.93
N SER A 313 14.77 -9.08 -12.18
CA SER A 313 15.65 -8.42 -11.22
C SER A 313 15.64 -6.91 -11.45
N LEU A 314 15.59 -6.15 -10.36
CA LEU A 314 15.47 -4.69 -10.41
C LEU A 314 16.82 -3.97 -10.56
N PHE A 315 17.93 -4.62 -10.17
CA PHE A 315 19.27 -4.03 -10.10
C PHE A 315 20.34 -4.89 -10.77
#